data_AF-A0A3D6BWE2-F1
#
_entry.id   AF-A0A3D6BWE2-F1
#
_cell.length_a   1.000
_cell.length_b   1.000
_cell.length_c   1.000
_cell.angle_alpha   90.00
_cell.angle_beta   90.00
_cell.angle_gamma   90.00
#
_symmetry.space_group_name_H-M   'P 1'
#
loop_
_entity.id
_entity.type
_entity.pdbx_description
1 polymer ?
#
loop_
_entity_poly.entity_id
_entity_poly.type
_entity_poly.pdbx_seq_one_letter_code
_entity_poly.pdbx_strand_id
1 'polypeptide(L)'
;MNEKKINCWEYMNCCRGPGKGEAVCPDASTSGFDGMNDGINAGRSCWLIAGTDCKGKIKGTFARQYKSCKQCGFFKQVHARKDRMTMAIKNIDIVAATHTGLVYQTNEDRYLVRQMDDNALLLGVADGLGGNVSSDVAAELAKRKLSALSNLPKGSETEFLETFLKDLDEFIHDQAKAWPDLAYMATTLVCTILRSDRIFWVNAGDSRFYLLRNGRLIQVSQDQTLANTLVEEGRLKPEEADTHYSRKILDQCLGYGMCEPETDTLGVEKGDLLLLSTDGLYKMVDEELILKILSSDQSLSEKISALIESALARGGKDNITIIMALIKDTL
;
A
#
# COMPACT_ATOMS: atom_id res chain seq x y z
N MET A 1 23.10 -10.37 3.85
CA MET A 1 23.27 -10.13 2.40
C MET A 1 21.89 -10.15 1.77
N ASN A 2 21.39 -9.04 1.24
CA ASN A 2 20.15 -9.06 0.47
C ASN A 2 20.38 -9.90 -0.78
N GLU A 3 19.62 -10.99 -0.95
CA GLU A 3 19.59 -11.73 -2.19
C GLU A 3 19.27 -10.77 -3.34
N LYS A 4 20.11 -10.76 -4.36
CA LYS A 4 19.91 -9.95 -5.57
C LYS A 4 18.56 -10.36 -6.19
N LYS A 5 17.59 -9.44 -6.19
CA LYS A 5 16.29 -9.67 -6.84
C LYS A 5 16.51 -9.75 -8.35
N ILE A 6 16.00 -10.82 -8.95
CA ILE A 6 16.13 -11.09 -10.40
C ILE A 6 14.81 -10.83 -11.13
N ASN A 7 14.88 -10.50 -12.41
CA ASN A 7 13.72 -10.32 -13.29
C ASN A 7 13.19 -11.65 -13.83
N CYS A 8 12.01 -11.64 -14.43
CA CYS A 8 11.34 -12.84 -14.91
C CYS A 8 12.18 -13.59 -15.94
N TRP A 9 12.90 -12.88 -16.82
CA TRP A 9 13.74 -13.48 -17.85
C TRP A 9 15.01 -14.10 -17.28
N GLU A 10 15.52 -13.63 -16.15
CA GLU A 10 16.63 -14.26 -15.43
C GLU A 10 16.14 -15.51 -14.71
N TYR A 11 15.02 -15.41 -13.98
CA TYR A 11 14.40 -16.55 -13.28
C TYR A 11 14.05 -17.70 -14.24
N MET A 12 13.48 -17.37 -15.40
CA MET A 12 13.07 -18.33 -16.41
C MET A 12 14.21 -18.77 -17.34
N ASN A 13 15.42 -18.20 -17.20
CA ASN A 13 16.50 -18.31 -18.17
C ASN A 13 16.05 -18.05 -19.62
N CYS A 14 15.25 -17.00 -19.82
CA CYS A 14 14.63 -16.66 -21.09
C CYS A 14 15.63 -16.01 -22.04
N CYS A 15 15.58 -16.38 -23.32
CA CYS A 15 16.32 -15.77 -24.43
C CYS A 15 15.76 -14.43 -24.91
N ARG A 16 14.62 -13.99 -24.37
CA ARG A 16 13.92 -12.75 -24.78
C ARG A 16 14.10 -11.57 -23.81
N GLY A 17 15.08 -11.68 -22.90
CA GLY A 17 15.46 -10.61 -21.99
C GLY A 17 16.24 -9.48 -22.70
N PRO A 18 16.49 -8.35 -22.02
CA PRO A 18 17.22 -7.23 -22.59
C PRO A 18 18.59 -7.67 -23.14
N GLY A 19 18.92 -7.24 -24.37
CA GLY A 19 20.21 -7.52 -25.00
C GLY A 19 20.41 -8.96 -25.51
N LYS A 20 19.38 -9.82 -25.47
CA LYS A 20 19.43 -11.15 -26.08
C LYS A 20 18.79 -11.13 -27.47
N GLY A 21 19.48 -11.65 -28.49
CA GLY A 21 19.20 -11.45 -29.92
C GLY A 21 17.95 -12.12 -30.52
N GLU A 22 16.96 -12.51 -29.73
CA GLU A 22 15.63 -12.94 -30.21
C GLU A 22 14.61 -11.80 -30.11
N ALA A 23 13.37 -12.02 -30.59
CA ALA A 23 12.29 -11.03 -30.44
C ALA A 23 12.13 -10.61 -28.97
N VAL A 24 12.34 -9.33 -28.66
CA VAL A 24 12.30 -8.80 -27.29
C VAL A 24 10.91 -9.03 -26.68
N CYS A 25 10.86 -9.53 -25.44
CA CYS A 25 9.59 -9.65 -24.72
C CYS A 25 9.05 -8.24 -24.43
N PRO A 26 7.73 -7.94 -24.60
CA PRO A 26 7.18 -6.62 -24.30
C PRO A 26 7.55 -6.11 -22.90
N ASP A 27 7.51 -6.99 -21.91
CA ASP A 27 7.95 -6.72 -20.54
C ASP A 27 9.40 -6.20 -20.49
N ALA A 28 10.32 -6.87 -21.19
CA ALA A 28 11.74 -6.53 -21.21
C ALA A 28 12.06 -5.19 -21.90
N SER A 29 11.08 -4.53 -22.51
CA SER A 29 11.20 -3.20 -23.13
C SER A 29 10.30 -2.14 -22.49
N THR A 30 9.49 -2.49 -21.49
CA THR A 30 8.54 -1.54 -20.88
C THR A 30 9.18 -0.84 -19.67
N SER A 31 10.01 0.18 -19.93
CA SER A 31 10.59 1.06 -18.89
C SER A 31 9.54 1.78 -18.05
N GLY A 32 8.32 1.91 -18.61
CA GLY A 32 7.14 2.36 -17.93
C GLY A 32 6.77 1.56 -16.68
N PHE A 33 7.48 0.49 -16.30
CA PHE A 33 7.36 -0.28 -15.05
C PHE A 33 8.62 -0.33 -14.16
N ASP A 34 9.65 0.46 -14.48
CA ASP A 34 10.91 0.52 -13.73
C ASP A 34 10.67 0.78 -12.22
N GLY A 35 11.46 0.10 -11.39
CA GLY A 35 11.38 0.15 -9.92
C GLY A 35 10.28 -0.71 -9.30
N MET A 36 9.29 -1.16 -10.08
CA MET A 36 8.20 -1.99 -9.55
C MET A 36 8.74 -3.32 -9.04
N ASN A 37 8.41 -3.65 -7.78
CA ASN A 37 8.96 -4.81 -7.08
C ASN A 37 10.50 -4.91 -7.11
N ASP A 38 11.21 -3.78 -7.19
CA ASP A 38 12.66 -3.68 -7.36
C ASP A 38 13.18 -4.32 -8.67
N GLY A 39 12.36 -4.28 -9.72
CA GLY A 39 12.70 -4.74 -11.07
C GLY A 39 13.15 -3.61 -11.98
N ILE A 40 13.67 -4.01 -13.15
CA ILE A 40 13.85 -3.12 -14.30
C ILE A 40 12.86 -3.52 -15.39
N ASN A 41 12.48 -2.56 -16.23
CA ASN A 41 11.32 -2.60 -17.09
C ASN A 41 10.10 -3.14 -16.35
N ALA A 42 9.34 -4.08 -16.90
CA ALA A 42 8.30 -4.80 -16.17
C ALA A 42 8.81 -6.14 -15.58
N GLY A 43 10.12 -6.32 -15.42
CA GLY A 43 10.72 -7.63 -15.25
C GLY A 43 10.30 -8.33 -13.95
N ARG A 44 9.94 -7.56 -12.93
CA ARG A 44 9.34 -8.04 -11.68
C ARG A 44 7.87 -7.67 -11.54
N SER A 45 7.21 -7.43 -12.66
CA SER A 45 5.78 -7.12 -12.80
C SER A 45 5.23 -7.62 -14.15
N CYS A 46 5.82 -8.69 -14.66
CA CYS A 46 5.56 -9.17 -16.02
C CYS A 46 4.08 -9.51 -16.24
N TRP A 47 3.35 -9.86 -15.18
CA TRP A 47 1.91 -10.12 -15.19
C TRP A 47 1.05 -8.89 -15.52
N LEU A 48 1.63 -7.68 -15.52
CA LEU A 48 0.94 -6.44 -15.85
C LEU A 48 0.98 -6.09 -17.34
N ILE A 49 1.82 -6.75 -18.13
CA ILE A 49 2.04 -6.39 -19.54
C ILE A 49 1.30 -7.36 -20.44
N ALA A 50 0.14 -6.96 -20.97
CA ALA A 50 -0.61 -7.79 -21.90
C ALA A 50 0.23 -8.20 -23.13
N GLY A 51 -0.07 -9.38 -23.68
CA GLY A 51 0.64 -9.89 -24.87
C GLY A 51 2.08 -10.36 -24.61
N THR A 52 2.54 -10.42 -23.36
CA THR A 52 3.84 -11.04 -23.05
C THR A 52 3.87 -12.50 -23.49
N ASP A 53 5.04 -12.94 -23.92
CA ASP A 53 5.32 -14.35 -24.12
C ASP A 53 6.02 -14.91 -22.88
N CYS A 54 5.42 -15.91 -22.26
CA CYS A 54 6.07 -16.65 -21.20
C CYS A 54 5.84 -18.16 -21.39
N LYS A 55 6.96 -18.89 -21.48
CA LYS A 55 7.05 -20.31 -21.85
C LYS A 55 6.61 -20.59 -23.31
N GLY A 56 6.98 -19.73 -24.25
CA GLY A 56 6.68 -19.87 -25.68
C GLY A 56 5.20 -19.73 -26.01
N LYS A 57 4.45 -19.01 -25.16
CA LYS A 57 3.01 -18.77 -25.28
C LYS A 57 2.71 -17.31 -24.98
N ILE A 58 2.07 -16.66 -25.94
CA ILE A 58 1.47 -15.34 -25.77
C ILE A 58 0.35 -15.46 -24.74
N LYS A 59 0.41 -14.62 -23.70
CA LYS A 59 -0.51 -14.67 -22.56
C LYS A 59 -1.88 -14.03 -22.82
N GLY A 60 -2.03 -13.31 -23.92
CA GLY A 60 -3.29 -12.72 -24.35
C GLY A 60 -3.62 -11.45 -23.56
N THR A 61 -4.88 -11.30 -23.16
CA THR A 61 -5.34 -10.15 -22.37
C THR A 61 -4.74 -10.14 -20.97
N PHE A 62 -4.82 -8.98 -20.30
CA PHE A 62 -4.31 -8.79 -18.95
C PHE A 62 -4.91 -9.80 -17.97
N ALA A 63 -6.25 -9.95 -17.93
CA ALA A 63 -6.91 -10.82 -16.97
C ALA A 63 -6.51 -12.30 -17.16
N ARG A 64 -6.43 -12.75 -18.43
CA ARG A 64 -5.98 -14.11 -18.75
C ARG A 64 -4.54 -14.34 -18.32
N GLN A 65 -3.68 -13.36 -18.61
CA GLN A 65 -2.28 -13.39 -18.25
C GLN A 65 -2.11 -13.48 -16.74
N TYR A 66 -2.69 -12.54 -16.00
CA TYR A 66 -2.60 -12.46 -14.56
C TYR A 66 -3.08 -13.76 -13.89
N LYS A 67 -4.23 -14.31 -14.33
CA LYS A 67 -4.73 -15.60 -13.85
C LYS A 67 -3.74 -16.75 -14.09
N SER A 68 -3.11 -16.79 -15.26
CA SER A 68 -2.08 -17.79 -15.56
C SER A 68 -0.78 -17.56 -14.76
N CYS A 69 -0.45 -16.30 -14.47
CA CYS A 69 0.73 -15.90 -13.73
C CYS A 69 0.60 -16.25 -12.24
N LYS A 70 -0.60 -16.24 -11.63
CA LYS A 70 -0.79 -16.71 -10.23
C LYS A 70 -0.22 -18.12 -9.98
N GLN A 71 -0.11 -18.96 -11.01
CA GLN A 71 0.47 -20.30 -10.92
C GLN A 71 1.99 -20.35 -11.18
N CYS A 72 2.58 -19.27 -11.70
CA CYS A 72 4.00 -19.17 -12.02
C CYS A 72 4.86 -19.12 -10.75
N GLY A 73 5.95 -19.90 -10.71
CA GLY A 73 6.91 -19.90 -9.60
C GLY A 73 7.53 -18.53 -9.35
N PHE A 74 7.81 -17.76 -10.41
CA PHE A 74 8.32 -16.39 -10.29
C PHE A 74 7.29 -15.44 -9.67
N PHE A 75 6.06 -15.44 -10.19
CA PHE A 75 4.97 -14.63 -9.63
C PHE A 75 4.77 -14.94 -8.16
N LYS A 76 4.70 -16.24 -7.81
CA LYS A 76 4.63 -16.69 -6.42
C LYS A 76 5.84 -16.22 -5.64
N GLN A 77 7.07 -16.29 -6.15
CA GLN A 77 8.24 -15.78 -5.44
C GLN A 77 8.15 -14.26 -5.15
N VAL A 78 7.56 -13.48 -6.07
CA VAL A 78 7.33 -12.05 -5.85
C VAL A 78 6.23 -11.78 -4.82
N HIS A 79 5.15 -12.59 -4.79
CA HIS A 79 3.95 -12.33 -3.96
C HIS A 79 3.76 -13.26 -2.75
N ALA A 80 4.47 -14.37 -2.61
CA ALA A 80 4.24 -15.40 -1.57
C ALA A 80 4.80 -15.01 -0.20
N ARG A 81 5.02 -13.72 0.04
CA ARG A 81 5.71 -13.29 1.23
C ARG A 81 4.68 -12.92 2.30
N LYS A 82 4.78 -13.58 3.47
CA LYS A 82 4.59 -12.87 4.74
C LYS A 82 5.70 -11.84 4.78
N ASP A 83 5.49 -10.71 4.12
CA ASP A 83 6.48 -9.68 4.02
C ASP A 83 6.49 -8.97 5.37
N ARG A 84 7.46 -9.35 6.21
CA ARG A 84 7.82 -8.60 7.41
C ARG A 84 9.12 -7.88 7.12
N MET A 85 9.09 -6.58 7.27
CA MET A 85 10.27 -5.73 7.18
C MET A 85 10.54 -5.12 8.55
N THR A 86 11.78 -5.20 9.00
CA THR A 86 12.27 -4.45 10.16
C THR A 86 13.38 -3.53 9.69
N MET A 87 13.29 -2.25 10.06
CA MET A 87 14.31 -1.25 9.79
C MET A 87 14.51 -0.40 11.04
N ALA A 88 15.76 -0.16 11.39
CA ALA A 88 16.11 0.79 12.42
C ALA A 88 16.88 1.93 11.75
N ILE A 89 16.29 3.12 11.76
CA ILE A 89 16.98 4.36 11.40
C ILE A 89 17.45 4.98 12.72
N LYS A 90 18.55 5.75 12.70
CA LYS A 90 19.04 6.49 13.86
C LYS A 90 17.86 7.26 14.49
N ASN A 91 17.35 6.76 15.61
CA ASN A 91 16.22 7.28 16.41
C ASN A 91 14.79 6.78 16.08
N ILE A 92 14.59 5.90 15.10
CA ILE A 92 13.25 5.36 14.77
C ILE A 92 13.33 3.86 14.51
N ASP A 93 12.53 3.10 15.25
CA ASP A 93 12.31 1.67 14.97
C ASP A 93 11.07 1.49 14.12
N ILE A 94 11.19 0.80 12.99
CA ILE A 94 10.10 0.61 12.03
C ILE A 94 9.91 -0.88 11.80
N VAL A 95 8.66 -1.33 11.90
CA VAL A 95 8.27 -2.67 11.48
C VAL A 95 7.04 -2.56 10.59
N ALA A 96 7.09 -3.22 9.44
CA ALA A 96 5.94 -3.35 8.54
C ALA A 96 5.63 -4.82 8.32
N ALA A 97 4.35 -5.15 8.19
CA ALA A 97 3.91 -6.50 7.89
C ALA A 97 2.64 -6.49 7.05
N THR A 98 2.51 -7.48 6.15
CA THR A 98 1.28 -7.72 5.40
C THR A 98 0.90 -9.20 5.40
N HIS A 99 -0.40 -9.50 5.39
CA HIS A 99 -0.97 -10.84 5.36
C HIS A 99 -2.23 -10.89 4.50
N THR A 100 -2.40 -11.95 3.71
CA THR A 100 -3.55 -12.17 2.80
C THR A 100 -4.90 -12.40 3.51
N GLY A 101 -4.95 -12.37 4.85
CA GLY A 101 -6.09 -12.94 5.59
C GLY A 101 -6.24 -14.46 5.40
N LEU A 102 -7.45 -14.97 5.71
CA LEU A 102 -7.83 -16.39 5.61
C LEU A 102 -8.84 -16.66 4.48
N VAL A 103 -9.53 -15.62 4.00
CA VAL A 103 -10.63 -15.74 3.03
C VAL A 103 -10.14 -15.58 1.59
N TYR A 104 -9.27 -14.60 1.33
CA TYR A 104 -8.80 -14.30 -0.02
C TYR A 104 -7.60 -15.18 -0.42
N GLN A 105 -7.43 -15.35 -1.74
CA GLN A 105 -6.30 -16.10 -2.30
C GLN A 105 -5.12 -15.20 -2.68
N THR A 106 -5.35 -13.90 -2.77
CA THR A 106 -4.35 -12.90 -3.13
C THR A 106 -4.40 -11.73 -2.17
N ASN A 107 -3.23 -11.12 -1.98
CA ASN A 107 -3.06 -9.94 -1.18
C ASN A 107 -3.07 -8.72 -2.11
N GLU A 108 -4.09 -7.91 -1.99
CA GLU A 108 -4.38 -6.73 -2.80
C GLU A 108 -3.91 -5.46 -2.07
N ASP A 109 -3.45 -5.59 -0.83
CA ASP A 109 -2.77 -4.52 -0.10
C ASP A 109 -1.32 -4.35 -0.54
N ARG A 110 -0.80 -3.13 -0.39
CA ARG A 110 0.63 -2.80 -0.52
C ARG A 110 1.08 -1.89 0.59
N TYR A 111 2.36 -2.00 0.95
CA TYR A 111 3.02 -1.04 1.81
C TYR A 111 4.35 -0.58 1.21
N LEU A 112 4.77 0.61 1.60
CA LEU A 112 6.10 1.16 1.34
C LEU A 112 6.69 1.70 2.64
N VAL A 113 7.95 1.35 2.88
CA VAL A 113 8.80 2.00 3.86
C VAL A 113 10.10 2.37 3.18
N ARG A 114 10.42 3.66 3.14
CA ARG A 114 11.60 4.15 2.44
C ARG A 114 12.24 5.33 3.15
N GLN A 115 13.53 5.20 3.43
CA GLN A 115 14.36 6.34 3.82
C GLN A 115 14.84 7.07 2.57
N MET A 116 14.67 8.39 2.54
CA MET A 116 15.15 9.28 1.49
C MET A 116 16.60 9.69 1.76
N ASP A 117 17.29 10.21 0.74
CA ASP A 117 18.69 10.63 0.84
C ASP A 117 18.94 11.72 1.89
N ASP A 118 17.92 12.53 2.18
CA ASP A 118 17.96 13.58 3.20
C ASP A 118 17.46 13.12 4.58
N ASN A 119 17.37 11.80 4.79
CA ASN A 119 16.87 11.12 5.99
C ASN A 119 15.38 11.28 6.29
N ALA A 120 14.58 11.91 5.42
CA ALA A 120 13.13 11.78 5.55
C ALA A 120 12.70 10.33 5.42
N LEU A 121 11.65 9.97 6.15
CA LEU A 121 11.04 8.65 6.10
C LEU A 121 9.68 8.75 5.41
N LEU A 122 9.55 8.07 4.28
CA LEU A 122 8.30 7.91 3.55
C LEU A 122 7.68 6.56 3.92
N LEU A 123 6.48 6.60 4.51
CA LEU A 123 5.67 5.43 4.83
C LEU A 123 4.37 5.51 4.06
N GLY A 124 3.84 4.39 3.59
CA GLY A 124 2.50 4.38 3.02
C GLY A 124 1.90 2.99 2.95
N VAL A 125 0.58 2.91 3.10
CA VAL A 125 -0.21 1.69 2.88
C VAL A 125 -1.33 1.99 1.90
N ALA A 126 -1.60 1.02 1.02
CA ALA A 126 -2.62 1.09 -0.02
C ALA A 126 -3.42 -0.21 0.00
N ASP A 127 -4.74 -0.11 -0.08
CA ASP A 127 -5.69 -1.22 -0.13
C ASP A 127 -6.36 -1.23 -1.51
N GLY A 128 -6.16 -2.30 -2.27
CA GLY A 128 -6.68 -2.44 -3.63
C GLY A 128 -8.17 -2.76 -3.66
N LEU A 129 -8.93 -2.00 -4.44
CA LEU A 129 -10.39 -2.06 -4.52
C LEU A 129 -10.88 -2.48 -5.92
N GLY A 130 -12.10 -3.02 -5.98
CA GLY A 130 -12.80 -3.32 -7.25
C GLY A 130 -12.96 -4.81 -7.57
N GLY A 131 -12.30 -5.69 -6.83
CA GLY A 131 -12.43 -7.15 -6.94
C GLY A 131 -11.87 -7.73 -8.24
N ASN A 132 -11.26 -8.91 -8.15
CA ASN A 132 -10.56 -9.65 -9.21
C ASN A 132 -9.07 -9.34 -9.35
N VAL A 133 -8.67 -8.69 -10.43
CA VAL A 133 -7.27 -8.53 -10.86
C VAL A 133 -6.88 -7.06 -10.81
N SER A 134 -7.85 -6.18 -11.02
CA SER A 134 -7.73 -4.73 -11.05
C SER A 134 -7.28 -4.13 -9.71
N SER A 135 -7.81 -4.62 -8.59
CA SER A 135 -7.50 -4.14 -7.23
C SER A 135 -6.00 -4.24 -6.91
N ASP A 136 -5.43 -5.43 -7.10
CA ASP A 136 -4.00 -5.69 -6.91
C ASP A 136 -3.10 -4.75 -7.73
N VAL A 137 -3.56 -4.39 -8.92
CA VAL A 137 -2.82 -3.54 -9.86
C VAL A 137 -2.83 -2.10 -9.41
N ALA A 138 -3.99 -1.58 -8.98
CA ALA A 138 -4.10 -0.22 -8.49
C ALA A 138 -3.19 0.03 -7.28
N ALA A 139 -3.20 -0.87 -6.29
CA ALA A 139 -2.34 -0.76 -5.11
C ALA A 139 -0.84 -0.87 -5.46
N GLU A 140 -0.45 -1.74 -6.39
CA GLU A 140 0.94 -1.83 -6.84
C GLU A 140 1.38 -0.59 -7.66
N LEU A 141 0.49 0.01 -8.45
CA LEU A 141 0.77 1.28 -9.14
C LEU A 141 1.00 2.42 -8.14
N ALA A 142 0.18 2.50 -7.09
CA ALA A 142 0.35 3.48 -6.01
C ALA A 142 1.69 3.32 -5.28
N LYS A 143 1.99 2.11 -4.80
CA LYS A 143 3.29 1.78 -4.18
C LYS A 143 4.46 2.16 -5.08
N ARG A 144 4.36 1.85 -6.36
CA ARG A 144 5.44 2.14 -7.31
C ARG A 144 5.66 3.63 -7.51
N LYS A 145 4.60 4.42 -7.71
CA LYS A 145 4.69 5.87 -7.85
C LYS A 145 5.33 6.50 -6.62
N LEU A 146 4.95 6.05 -5.41
CA LEU A 146 5.62 6.44 -4.17
C LEU A 146 7.10 6.04 -4.14
N SER A 147 7.43 4.80 -4.54
CA SER A 147 8.83 4.33 -4.58
C SER A 147 9.69 5.02 -5.64
N ALA A 148 9.09 5.69 -6.61
CA ALA A 148 9.80 6.40 -7.68
C ALA A 148 10.12 7.86 -7.30
N LEU A 149 9.59 8.37 -6.17
CA LEU A 149 9.89 9.72 -5.71
C LEU A 149 11.39 9.85 -5.47
N SER A 150 12.07 10.76 -6.16
CA SER A 150 13.51 10.98 -5.97
C SER A 150 13.78 11.99 -4.86
N ASN A 151 12.97 13.04 -4.80
CA ASN A 151 13.09 14.13 -3.83
C ASN A 151 11.73 14.43 -3.20
N LEU A 152 11.74 14.82 -1.93
CA LEU A 152 10.59 15.37 -1.21
C LEU A 152 10.87 16.86 -0.95
N PRO A 153 10.04 17.79 -1.45
CA PRO A 153 10.30 19.21 -1.30
C PRO A 153 10.17 19.62 0.17
N LYS A 154 11.13 20.39 0.67
CA LYS A 154 11.17 20.87 2.05
C LYS A 154 10.40 22.18 2.20
N GLY A 155 9.52 22.25 3.19
CA GLY A 155 8.68 23.42 3.46
C GLY A 155 7.39 23.46 2.65
N SER A 156 7.09 22.43 1.87
CA SER A 156 5.85 22.28 1.09
C SER A 156 5.44 20.81 0.98
N GLU A 157 5.78 20.01 2.00
CA GLU A 157 5.52 18.57 2.03
C GLU A 157 4.01 18.26 1.94
N THR A 158 3.16 19.03 2.64
CA THR A 158 1.70 18.85 2.63
C THR A 158 1.12 19.09 1.24
N GLU A 159 1.43 20.23 0.61
CA GLU A 159 0.95 20.57 -0.73
C GLU A 159 1.48 19.60 -1.78
N PHE A 160 2.72 19.14 -1.60
CA PHE A 160 3.32 18.12 -2.46
C PHE A 160 2.58 16.79 -2.36
N LEU A 161 2.29 16.31 -1.15
CA LEU A 161 1.54 15.06 -0.95
C LEU A 161 0.13 15.14 -1.54
N GLU A 162 -0.56 16.27 -1.35
CA GLU A 162 -1.90 16.50 -1.92
C GLU A 162 -1.86 16.45 -3.46
N THR A 163 -0.94 17.20 -4.08
CA THR A 163 -0.76 17.21 -5.53
C THR A 163 -0.38 15.82 -6.04
N PHE A 164 0.53 15.15 -5.35
CA PHE A 164 0.96 13.80 -5.71
C PHE A 164 -0.20 12.80 -5.72
N LEU A 165 -1.13 12.87 -4.76
CA LEU A 165 -2.30 11.96 -4.76
C LEU A 165 -3.26 12.27 -5.91
N LYS A 166 -3.49 13.55 -6.24
CA LYS A 166 -4.32 13.94 -7.40
C LYS A 166 -3.72 13.45 -8.71
N ASP A 167 -2.41 13.63 -8.90
CA ASP A 167 -1.68 13.13 -10.07
C ASP A 167 -1.69 11.59 -10.14
N LEU A 168 -1.61 10.93 -8.97
CA LEU A 168 -1.68 9.47 -8.87
C LEU A 168 -3.07 8.94 -9.24
N ASP A 169 -4.12 9.59 -8.77
CA ASP A 169 -5.51 9.28 -9.10
C ASP A 169 -5.74 9.36 -10.62
N GLU A 170 -5.38 10.48 -11.25
CA GLU A 170 -5.45 10.64 -12.71
C GLU A 170 -4.65 9.55 -13.45
N PHE A 171 -3.44 9.25 -12.97
CA PHE A 171 -2.62 8.21 -13.57
C PHE A 171 -3.26 6.82 -13.51
N ILE A 172 -3.79 6.42 -12.35
CA ILE A 172 -4.49 5.13 -12.18
C ILE A 172 -5.75 5.12 -13.05
N HIS A 173 -6.49 6.23 -13.10
CA HIS A 173 -7.67 6.37 -13.92
C HIS A 173 -7.39 6.20 -15.42
N ASP A 174 -6.32 6.79 -15.93
CA ASP A 174 -5.91 6.65 -17.33
C ASP A 174 -5.44 5.23 -17.65
N GLN A 175 -4.74 4.57 -16.73
CA GLN A 175 -4.41 3.15 -16.88
C GLN A 175 -5.67 2.28 -16.94
N ALA A 176 -6.70 2.60 -16.15
CA ALA A 176 -7.96 1.87 -16.14
C ALA A 176 -8.73 2.02 -17.47
N LYS A 177 -8.68 3.21 -18.08
CA LYS A 177 -9.27 3.47 -19.41
C LYS A 177 -8.54 2.74 -20.54
N ALA A 178 -7.21 2.61 -20.44
CA ALA A 178 -6.40 1.99 -21.48
C ALA A 178 -6.66 0.49 -21.63
N TRP A 179 -7.08 -0.18 -20.55
CA TRP A 179 -7.23 -1.64 -20.51
C TRP A 179 -8.61 -2.05 -19.97
N PRO A 180 -9.51 -2.60 -20.80
CA PRO A 180 -10.85 -3.00 -20.36
C PRO A 180 -10.87 -3.98 -19.17
N ASP A 181 -9.85 -4.84 -19.07
CA ASP A 181 -9.68 -5.81 -17.98
C ASP A 181 -9.29 -5.14 -16.63
N LEU A 182 -8.89 -3.86 -16.66
CA LEU A 182 -8.57 -3.03 -15.49
C LEU A 182 -9.65 -1.97 -15.21
N ALA A 183 -10.80 -2.05 -15.88
CA ALA A 183 -11.90 -1.15 -15.63
C ALA A 183 -12.28 -1.16 -14.15
N TYR A 184 -12.54 0.03 -13.60
CA TYR A 184 -12.90 0.24 -12.20
C TYR A 184 -11.82 -0.19 -11.20
N MET A 185 -10.55 -0.32 -11.61
CA MET A 185 -9.48 -0.47 -10.64
C MET A 185 -9.39 0.77 -9.77
N ALA A 186 -9.30 0.56 -8.47
CA ALA A 186 -9.14 1.63 -7.51
C ALA A 186 -8.29 1.17 -6.33
N THR A 187 -7.79 2.10 -5.54
CA THR A 187 -7.05 1.80 -4.32
C THR A 187 -7.24 2.92 -3.30
N THR A 188 -7.21 2.59 -2.02
CA THR A 188 -6.94 3.59 -0.99
C THR A 188 -5.45 3.96 -1.01
N LEU A 189 -5.10 5.06 -0.34
CA LEU A 189 -3.71 5.32 0.06
C LEU A 189 -3.69 6.23 1.28
N VAL A 190 -3.00 5.81 2.34
CA VAL A 190 -2.54 6.70 3.40
C VAL A 190 -1.01 6.73 3.39
N CYS A 191 -0.44 7.92 3.41
CA CYS A 191 0.99 8.14 3.24
C CYS A 191 1.49 9.22 4.21
N THR A 192 2.69 9.04 4.75
CA THR A 192 3.34 9.99 5.67
C THR A 192 4.77 10.28 5.24
N ILE A 193 5.17 11.55 5.32
CA ILE A 193 6.55 12.00 5.33
C ILE A 193 6.91 12.38 6.76
N LEU A 194 7.80 11.64 7.40
CA LEU A 194 8.40 12.01 8.67
C LEU A 194 9.75 12.68 8.41
N ARG A 195 9.87 13.94 8.82
CA ARG A 195 11.08 14.75 8.68
C ARG A 195 11.29 15.56 9.95
N SER A 196 12.49 15.46 10.52
CA SER A 196 12.82 16.14 11.78
C SER A 196 11.79 15.79 12.87
N ASP A 197 11.12 16.78 13.44
CA ASP A 197 10.10 16.67 14.48
C ASP A 197 8.66 16.79 13.94
N ARG A 198 8.45 16.57 12.62
CA ARG A 198 7.13 16.68 12.00
C ARG A 198 6.77 15.51 11.11
N ILE A 199 5.48 15.18 11.14
CA ILE A 199 4.82 14.32 10.17
C ILE A 199 3.96 15.19 9.28
N PHE A 200 4.09 14.98 7.98
CA PHE A 200 3.16 15.45 6.97
C PHE A 200 2.45 14.21 6.43
N TRP A 201 1.14 14.23 6.35
CA TRP A 201 0.39 13.03 5.97
C TRP A 201 -0.74 13.39 5.02
N VAL A 202 -1.11 12.40 4.22
CA VAL A 202 -2.23 12.49 3.29
C VAL A 202 -2.98 11.16 3.28
N ASN A 203 -4.30 11.22 3.11
CA ASN A 203 -5.20 10.09 3.07
C ASN A 203 -6.18 10.20 1.87
N ALA A 204 -6.41 9.07 1.22
CA ALA A 204 -7.48 8.84 0.27
C ALA A 204 -8.14 7.48 0.59
N GLY A 205 -9.36 7.50 1.14
CA GLY A 205 -10.14 6.30 1.47
C GLY A 205 -10.27 5.99 2.96
N ASP A 206 -10.39 4.70 3.31
CA ASP A 206 -10.63 4.22 4.68
C ASP A 206 -9.44 3.43 5.26
N SER A 207 -8.27 3.46 4.63
CA SER A 207 -7.03 3.10 5.33
C SER A 207 -6.71 4.19 6.37
N ARG A 208 -6.11 3.79 7.49
CA ARG A 208 -6.02 4.67 8.66
C ARG A 208 -4.59 4.96 9.07
N PHE A 209 -4.35 6.20 9.46
CA PHE A 209 -3.17 6.64 10.20
C PHE A 209 -3.57 6.94 11.65
N TYR A 210 -2.85 6.31 12.59
CA TYR A 210 -3.01 6.49 14.02
C TYR A 210 -1.71 7.00 14.67
N LEU A 211 -1.89 7.75 15.74
CA LEU A 211 -0.84 8.16 16.66
C LEU A 211 -1.14 7.64 18.07
N LEU A 212 -0.25 6.82 18.61
CA LEU A 212 -0.26 6.48 20.04
C LEU A 212 0.69 7.44 20.77
N ARG A 213 0.11 8.31 21.60
CA ARG A 213 0.84 9.26 22.45
C ARG A 213 0.28 9.24 23.86
N ASN A 214 1.16 9.21 24.87
CA ASN A 214 0.79 9.27 26.29
C ASN A 214 -0.31 8.27 26.69
N GLY A 215 -0.23 7.04 26.15
CA GLY A 215 -1.19 5.97 26.42
C GLY A 215 -2.56 6.13 25.75
N ARG A 216 -2.73 7.07 24.81
CA ARG A 216 -3.95 7.26 24.03
C ARG A 216 -3.69 6.96 22.56
N LEU A 217 -4.50 6.08 21.99
CA LEU A 217 -4.54 5.85 20.55
C LEU A 217 -5.46 6.91 19.93
N ILE A 218 -4.94 7.66 18.97
CA ILE A 218 -5.67 8.72 18.28
C ILE A 218 -5.70 8.36 16.81
N GLN A 219 -6.89 8.20 16.24
CA GLN A 219 -7.04 8.14 14.80
C GLN A 219 -6.81 9.55 14.22
N VAL A 220 -5.78 9.70 13.40
CA VAL A 220 -5.38 10.98 12.82
C VAL A 220 -6.12 11.25 11.50
N SER A 221 -6.19 10.26 10.62
CA SER A 221 -6.94 10.37 9.35
C SER A 221 -8.41 10.03 9.55
N GLN A 222 -9.31 10.73 8.87
CA GLN A 222 -10.73 10.39 8.87
C GLN A 222 -11.07 9.42 7.73
N ASP A 223 -11.90 8.40 8.00
CA ASP A 223 -12.33 7.48 6.94
C ASP A 223 -13.21 8.24 5.93
N GLN A 224 -12.78 8.30 4.67
CA GLN A 224 -13.55 8.98 3.62
C GLN A 224 -14.60 8.05 3.02
N THR A 225 -15.58 7.68 3.85
CA THR A 225 -16.73 6.84 3.49
C THR A 225 -17.99 7.67 3.30
N LEU A 226 -18.93 7.17 2.49
CA LEU A 226 -20.21 7.83 2.27
C LEU A 226 -21.00 8.03 3.59
N ALA A 227 -20.84 7.14 4.58
CA ALA A 227 -21.43 7.37 5.91
C ALA A 227 -20.89 8.64 6.57
N ASN A 228 -19.57 8.87 6.53
CA ASN A 228 -18.95 10.05 7.12
C ASN A 228 -19.30 11.32 6.34
N THR A 229 -19.32 11.28 5.01
CA THR A 229 -19.80 12.40 4.19
C THR A 229 -21.24 12.78 4.56
N LEU A 230 -22.12 11.80 4.75
CA LEU A 230 -23.50 12.07 5.18
C LEU A 230 -23.59 12.66 6.60
N VAL A 231 -22.66 12.32 7.50
CA VAL A 231 -22.57 12.95 8.83
C VAL A 231 -22.13 14.41 8.71
N GLU A 232 -21.11 14.69 7.91
CA GLU A 232 -20.61 16.04 7.66
C GLU A 232 -21.68 16.94 7.02
N GLU A 233 -22.48 16.39 6.11
CA GLU A 233 -23.65 17.06 5.51
C GLU A 233 -24.84 17.22 6.48
N GLY A 234 -24.77 16.69 7.70
CA GLY A 234 -25.86 16.70 8.68
C GLY A 234 -27.06 15.82 8.31
N ARG A 235 -26.87 14.87 7.39
CA ARG A 235 -27.89 13.93 6.89
C ARG A 235 -27.91 12.60 7.62
N LEU A 236 -26.86 12.31 8.39
CA LEU A 236 -26.73 11.15 9.27
C LEU A 236 -26.21 11.64 10.63
N LYS A 237 -26.66 11.05 11.74
CA LYS A 237 -26.07 11.39 13.04
C LYS A 237 -24.72 10.68 13.21
N PRO A 238 -23.73 11.27 13.88
CA PRO A 238 -22.43 10.63 14.12
C PRO A 238 -22.55 9.23 14.75
N GLU A 239 -23.45 9.07 15.71
CA GLU A 239 -23.74 7.79 16.41
C GLU A 239 -24.30 6.69 15.50
N GLU A 240 -24.82 7.04 14.33
CA GLU A 240 -25.40 6.10 13.37
C GLU A 240 -24.37 5.62 12.33
N ALA A 241 -23.27 6.35 12.13
CA ALA A 241 -22.29 6.13 11.05
C ALA A 241 -21.70 4.70 11.07
N ASP A 242 -21.29 4.23 12.24
CA ASP A 242 -20.62 2.92 12.41
C ASP A 242 -21.53 1.71 12.11
N THR A 243 -22.84 1.91 12.09
CA THR A 243 -23.82 0.85 11.82
C THR A 243 -24.55 1.02 10.49
N HIS A 244 -24.40 2.19 9.86
CA HIS A 244 -25.07 2.50 8.60
C HIS A 244 -24.51 1.67 7.44
N TYR A 245 -25.35 1.28 6.49
CA TYR A 245 -24.93 0.43 5.36
C TYR A 245 -23.88 1.09 4.47
N SER A 246 -23.91 2.43 4.39
CA SER A 246 -22.98 3.22 3.56
C SER A 246 -21.57 3.33 4.14
N ARG A 247 -21.31 2.85 5.35
CA ARG A 247 -19.96 2.84 5.95
C ARG A 247 -18.96 1.99 5.18
N LYS A 248 -19.46 1.09 4.31
CA LYS A 248 -18.65 0.23 3.43
C LYS A 248 -18.47 0.82 2.03
N ILE A 249 -19.06 1.98 1.76
CA ILE A 249 -19.00 2.65 0.47
C ILE A 249 -17.99 3.77 0.64
N LEU A 250 -16.88 3.68 -0.08
CA LEU A 250 -15.89 4.73 -0.13
C LEU A 250 -16.43 5.92 -0.92
N ASP A 251 -16.30 7.10 -0.35
CA ASP A 251 -16.58 8.36 -1.01
C ASP A 251 -15.34 8.83 -1.80
N GLN A 252 -14.15 8.62 -1.21
CA GLN A 252 -12.87 8.92 -1.85
C GLN A 252 -12.02 7.65 -2.03
N CYS A 253 -11.40 7.53 -3.20
CA CYS A 253 -10.35 6.56 -3.50
C CYS A 253 -9.59 7.00 -4.76
N LEU A 254 -8.45 6.37 -5.03
CA LEU A 254 -7.65 6.64 -6.23
C LEU A 254 -8.09 5.70 -7.38
N GLY A 255 -8.18 6.20 -8.60
CA GLY A 255 -8.54 5.49 -9.83
C GLY A 255 -9.73 6.09 -10.61
N TYR A 256 -10.34 7.17 -10.12
CA TYR A 256 -11.53 7.78 -10.71
C TYR A 256 -11.29 9.20 -11.27
N GLY A 257 -10.11 9.79 -11.07
CA GLY A 257 -9.73 11.10 -11.62
C GLY A 257 -10.46 12.27 -10.98
N MET A 258 -10.93 12.11 -9.74
CA MET A 258 -11.68 13.10 -8.97
C MET A 258 -11.42 13.01 -7.46
N CYS A 259 -10.29 12.44 -7.05
CA CYS A 259 -9.94 12.29 -5.63
C CYS A 259 -9.75 13.67 -4.97
N GLU A 260 -10.36 13.83 -3.79
CA GLU A 260 -10.13 14.95 -2.87
C GLU A 260 -9.42 14.41 -1.61
N PRO A 261 -8.07 14.47 -1.57
CA PRO A 261 -7.32 13.92 -0.46
C PRO A 261 -7.50 14.74 0.82
N GLU A 262 -7.55 14.06 1.96
CA GLU A 262 -7.39 14.67 3.27
C GLU A 262 -5.88 14.81 3.57
N THR A 263 -5.42 15.97 4.04
CA THR A 263 -4.00 16.22 4.29
C THR A 263 -3.80 17.15 5.47
N ASP A 264 -2.79 16.89 6.30
CA ASP A 264 -2.41 17.80 7.38
C ASP A 264 -0.97 17.52 7.86
N THR A 265 -0.52 18.27 8.86
CA THR A 265 0.77 18.10 9.54
C THR A 265 0.58 18.05 11.06
N LEU A 266 1.44 17.27 11.72
CA LEU A 266 1.50 17.24 13.18
C LEU A 266 2.94 17.10 13.67
N GLY A 267 3.21 17.61 14.87
CA GLY A 267 4.50 17.46 15.53
C GLY A 267 4.64 16.08 16.17
N VAL A 268 5.87 15.54 16.22
CA VAL A 268 6.19 14.27 16.89
C VAL A 268 7.03 14.47 18.13
N GLU A 269 6.79 13.61 19.11
CA GLU A 269 7.49 13.58 20.38
C GLU A 269 8.16 12.22 20.58
N LYS A 270 9.20 12.22 21.41
CA LYS A 270 9.84 10.98 21.84
C LYS A 270 8.81 10.07 22.53
N GLY A 271 8.79 8.80 22.13
CA GLY A 271 7.86 7.79 22.63
C GLY A 271 6.58 7.67 21.81
N ASP A 272 6.35 8.55 20.85
CA ASP A 272 5.24 8.41 19.90
C ASP A 272 5.38 7.13 19.07
N LEU A 273 4.25 6.46 18.87
CA LEU A 273 4.15 5.34 17.96
C LEU A 273 3.13 5.64 16.87
N LEU A 274 3.62 5.73 15.64
CA LEU A 274 2.80 5.84 14.44
C LEU A 274 2.32 4.44 14.06
N LEU A 275 1.06 4.32 13.64
CA LEU A 275 0.49 3.11 13.09
C LEU A 275 -0.29 3.45 11.82
N LEU A 276 0.14 2.94 10.67
CA LEU A 276 -0.64 2.95 9.43
C LEU A 276 -1.23 1.56 9.24
N SER A 277 -2.50 1.46 8.86
CA SER A 277 -3.15 0.16 8.63
C SER A 277 -4.22 0.21 7.54
N THR A 278 -4.34 -0.88 6.78
CA THR A 278 -5.52 -1.16 5.93
C THR A 278 -6.70 -1.63 6.78
N ASP A 279 -7.86 -1.76 6.13
CA ASP A 279 -9.13 -2.00 6.81
C ASP A 279 -9.24 -3.37 7.49
N GLY A 280 -8.51 -4.37 7.01
CA GLY A 280 -8.53 -5.72 7.55
C GLY A 280 -8.00 -5.82 8.97
N LEU A 281 -7.28 -4.81 9.46
CA LEU A 281 -6.97 -4.68 10.88
C LEU A 281 -8.19 -4.21 11.67
N TYR A 282 -8.60 -2.95 11.49
CA TYR A 282 -9.55 -2.29 12.40
C TYR A 282 -10.99 -2.77 12.20
N LYS A 283 -11.33 -3.38 11.06
CA LYS A 283 -12.63 -4.05 10.86
C LYS A 283 -12.71 -5.38 11.64
N MET A 284 -11.58 -5.98 12.01
CA MET A 284 -11.53 -7.23 12.78
C MET A 284 -11.22 -6.97 14.27
N VAL A 285 -10.28 -6.09 14.56
CA VAL A 285 -9.75 -5.82 15.90
C VAL A 285 -10.27 -4.47 16.38
N ASP A 286 -10.97 -4.48 17.51
CA ASP A 286 -11.47 -3.25 18.13
C ASP A 286 -10.32 -2.38 18.67
N GLU A 287 -10.59 -1.07 18.77
CA GLU A 287 -9.59 -0.08 19.17
C GLU A 287 -9.04 -0.32 20.58
N GLU A 288 -9.86 -0.83 21.50
CA GLU A 288 -9.44 -1.18 22.87
C GLU A 288 -8.36 -2.27 22.86
N LEU A 289 -8.55 -3.33 22.06
CA LEU A 289 -7.56 -4.38 21.92
C LEU A 289 -6.32 -3.90 21.15
N ILE A 290 -6.48 -3.06 20.13
CA ILE A 290 -5.33 -2.44 19.44
C ILE A 290 -4.50 -1.67 20.47
N LEU A 291 -5.11 -0.74 21.21
CA LEU A 291 -4.45 0.04 22.24
C LEU A 291 -3.74 -0.87 23.26
N LYS A 292 -4.43 -1.89 23.78
CA LYS A 292 -3.85 -2.84 24.74
C LYS A 292 -2.59 -3.53 24.20
N ILE A 293 -2.60 -3.97 22.94
CA ILE A 293 -1.44 -4.60 22.31
C ILE A 293 -0.32 -3.59 22.14
N LEU A 294 -0.61 -2.38 21.63
CA LEU A 294 0.38 -1.34 21.41
C LEU A 294 1.01 -0.82 22.71
N SER A 295 0.25 -0.80 23.82
CA SER A 295 0.72 -0.38 25.15
C SER A 295 1.47 -1.46 25.94
N SER A 296 1.58 -2.68 25.42
CA SER A 296 2.33 -3.76 26.08
C SER A 296 3.85 -3.51 26.07
N ASP A 297 4.59 -4.19 26.94
CA ASP A 297 6.07 -4.16 27.00
C ASP A 297 6.74 -5.02 25.90
N GLN A 298 5.96 -5.51 24.94
CA GLN A 298 6.47 -6.34 23.85
C GLN A 298 7.28 -5.50 22.84
N SER A 299 8.18 -6.17 22.10
CA SER A 299 8.87 -5.53 20.97
C SER A 299 7.90 -5.14 19.86
N LEU A 300 8.30 -4.21 19.00
CA LEU A 300 7.47 -3.75 17.88
C LEU A 300 7.09 -4.91 16.92
N SER A 301 8.00 -5.87 16.73
CA SER A 301 7.78 -7.09 15.93
C SER A 301 6.76 -8.04 16.58
N GLU A 302 6.74 -8.13 17.90
CA GLU A 302 5.75 -8.93 18.62
C GLU A 302 4.38 -8.25 18.59
N LYS A 303 4.32 -6.92 18.76
CA LYS A 303 3.09 -6.13 18.67
C LYS A 303 2.41 -6.28 17.31
N ILE A 304 3.15 -6.10 16.21
CA ILE A 304 2.59 -6.27 14.86
C ILE A 304 2.12 -7.71 14.61
N SER A 305 2.84 -8.70 15.15
CA SER A 305 2.42 -10.11 15.08
C SER A 305 1.11 -10.32 15.83
N ALA A 306 1.01 -9.80 17.05
CA ALA A 306 -0.18 -9.94 17.89
C ALA A 306 -1.41 -9.28 17.25
N LEU A 307 -1.26 -8.13 16.58
CA LEU A 307 -2.35 -7.50 15.83
C LEU A 307 -2.82 -8.38 14.66
N ILE A 308 -1.91 -8.88 13.84
CA ILE A 308 -2.25 -9.77 12.71
C ILE A 308 -2.92 -11.04 13.23
N GLU A 309 -2.34 -11.71 14.21
CA GLU A 309 -2.94 -12.94 14.77
C GLU A 309 -4.30 -12.68 15.41
N SER A 310 -4.52 -11.51 16.03
CA SER A 310 -5.83 -11.12 16.55
C SER A 310 -6.87 -10.93 15.44
N ALA A 311 -6.49 -10.32 14.32
CA ALA A 311 -7.36 -10.16 13.15
C ALA A 311 -7.68 -11.53 12.51
N LEU A 312 -6.68 -12.42 12.39
CA LEU A 312 -6.85 -13.78 11.88
C LEU A 312 -7.76 -14.62 12.80
N ALA A 313 -7.58 -14.53 14.12
CA ALA A 313 -8.41 -15.23 15.10
C ALA A 313 -9.89 -14.81 15.05
N ARG A 314 -10.17 -13.58 14.60
CA ARG A 314 -11.53 -13.06 14.38
C ARG A 314 -12.06 -13.32 12.95
N GLY A 315 -11.37 -14.18 12.21
CA GLY A 315 -11.79 -14.71 10.92
C GLY A 315 -10.93 -14.29 9.73
N GLY A 316 -10.06 -13.28 9.89
CA GLY A 316 -9.13 -12.84 8.83
C GLY A 316 -9.85 -12.60 7.50
N LYS A 317 -10.96 -11.85 7.55
CA LYS A 317 -11.88 -11.72 6.42
C LYS A 317 -11.35 -10.84 5.29
N ASP A 318 -10.27 -10.11 5.55
CA ASP A 318 -9.62 -9.25 4.57
C ASP A 318 -8.09 -9.38 4.59
N ASN A 319 -7.46 -8.76 3.60
CA ASN A 319 -6.03 -8.47 3.62
C ASN A 319 -5.69 -7.53 4.77
N ILE A 320 -4.55 -7.75 5.40
CA ILE A 320 -4.14 -7.02 6.62
C ILE A 320 -2.75 -6.49 6.38
N THR A 321 -2.61 -5.17 6.35
CA THR A 321 -1.33 -4.49 6.17
C THR A 321 -1.13 -3.44 7.23
N ILE A 322 0.05 -3.46 7.86
CA ILE A 322 0.37 -2.62 9.01
C ILE A 322 1.80 -2.09 8.87
N ILE A 323 1.99 -0.79 9.14
CA ILE A 323 3.30 -0.19 9.40
C ILE A 323 3.27 0.40 10.81
N MET A 324 4.29 0.12 11.60
CA MET A 324 4.54 0.73 12.89
C MET A 324 5.87 1.48 12.86
N ALA A 325 5.92 2.72 13.35
CA ALA A 325 7.15 3.48 13.53
C ALA A 325 7.21 4.10 14.93
N LEU A 326 8.15 3.65 15.75
CA LEU A 326 8.37 4.12 17.12
C LEU A 326 9.47 5.19 17.14
N ILE A 327 9.13 6.38 17.60
CA ILE A 327 10.06 7.50 17.78
C ILE A 327 10.86 7.29 19.07
N LYS A 328 12.13 6.90 18.97
CA LYS A 328 13.01 6.71 20.15
C LYS A 328 13.66 8.01 20.61
N ASP A 329 13.90 8.91 19.68
CA ASP A 329 14.40 10.26 19.91
C ASP A 329 13.92 11.15 18.76
N THR A 330 13.82 12.46 18.98
CA THR A 330 13.55 13.40 17.88
C THR A 330 14.75 13.50 16.95
N LEU A 331 14.52 13.49 15.63
CA LEU A 331 15.57 13.54 14.59
C LEU A 331 16.36 14.84 14.61
#